data_AF-A0A9Q9DWF8-F1
#
_entry.id   AF-A0A9Q9DWF8-F1
#
_cell.length_a   1.000
_cell.length_b   1.000
_cell.length_c   1.000
_cell.angle_alpha   90.00
_cell.angle_beta   90.00
_cell.angle_gamma   90.00
#
_symmetry.space_group_name_H-M   'P 1'
#
loop_
_entity.id
_entity.type
_entity.pdbx_description
1 polymer ?
#
loop_
_entity_poly.entity_id
_entity_poly.type
_entity_poly.pdbx_seq_one_letter_code
_entity_poly.pdbx_strand_id
1 'polypeptide(L)'
;MATARDAMPIEDFSPKSDSSWQSIASDNPMDAPLVCNTTPRVLFHHWITVAGYSILKTHELDYYWHSVIPSIGFKHHYVLYSILSLSALHLAYTKPSDKEALLHTASEHRSKALCEFTKDLQIVNISNCTALFANTTLTFFYAFASFSKSFEDEKSDSNVRITWVLGKEWIPLVRGTAVILDPVYIHVREGPLRSFLELHQFYELDLTDCINDSSLGSRLQDIKEIWSVDEHAEVYNQTLDLMLRCNAWMEQFDFMPEEAQSTYGYNRFCSGPFIWLICAPEKYIILQQQRQPPALILFAYYGMLLHHLNKYWWAEGCGRSIVNAVDACLGPYWSSLLDWPKKAVGLS
;
A
#
# COMPACT_ATOMS: atom_id res chain seq x y z
N MET A 1 -41.83 -76.47 -40.63
CA MET A 1 -42.41 -76.85 -39.32
C MET A 1 -41.43 -76.45 -38.24
N ALA A 2 -41.88 -75.54 -37.37
CA ALA A 2 -41.11 -74.84 -36.35
C ALA A 2 -41.25 -75.51 -34.97
N THR A 3 -40.22 -75.35 -34.12
CA THR A 3 -40.22 -75.27 -32.64
C THR A 3 -38.80 -74.78 -32.28
N ALA A 4 -38.50 -73.53 -31.86
CA ALA A 4 -38.85 -72.77 -30.63
C ALA A 4 -38.41 -73.57 -29.38
N ARG A 5 -37.52 -73.16 -28.45
CA ARG A 5 -37.13 -71.91 -27.74
C ARG A 5 -35.74 -72.19 -27.07
N ASP A 6 -34.86 -71.28 -26.66
CA ASP A 6 -34.96 -70.15 -25.73
C ASP A 6 -33.79 -69.15 -25.99
N ALA A 7 -34.09 -67.85 -26.03
CA ALA A 7 -33.10 -66.79 -25.92
C ALA A 7 -33.59 -65.80 -24.85
N MET A 8 -32.70 -65.43 -23.92
CA MET A 8 -32.97 -64.51 -22.81
C MET A 8 -33.46 -63.14 -23.29
N PRO A 9 -34.33 -62.45 -22.53
CA PRO A 9 -34.80 -61.12 -22.89
C PRO A 9 -33.72 -60.07 -22.64
N ILE A 10 -33.55 -59.16 -23.59
CA ILE A 10 -32.79 -57.91 -23.43
C ILE A 10 -33.73 -56.94 -22.71
N GLU A 11 -33.35 -56.50 -21.50
CA GLU A 11 -34.09 -55.48 -20.76
C GLU A 11 -33.96 -54.11 -21.44
N ASP A 12 -35.10 -53.48 -21.65
CA ASP A 12 -35.28 -52.16 -22.25
C ASP A 12 -34.90 -51.07 -21.23
N PHE A 13 -33.73 -50.46 -21.39
CA PHE A 13 -33.29 -49.31 -20.61
C PHE A 13 -33.96 -48.02 -21.12
N SER A 14 -35.28 -47.91 -20.95
CA SER A 14 -35.95 -46.61 -20.95
C SER A 14 -35.84 -45.99 -19.54
N PRO A 15 -35.21 -44.81 -19.38
CA PRO A 15 -35.13 -44.15 -18.08
C PRO A 15 -36.53 -43.69 -17.66
N LYS A 16 -37.07 -44.29 -16.60
CA LYS A 16 -38.27 -43.78 -15.91
C LYS A 16 -37.93 -42.39 -15.39
N SER A 17 -38.73 -41.40 -15.77
CA SER A 17 -38.62 -40.04 -15.24
C SER A 17 -38.99 -40.03 -13.76
N ASP A 18 -37.98 -40.04 -12.89
CA ASP A 18 -38.15 -39.76 -11.46
C ASP A 18 -38.61 -38.32 -11.29
N SER A 19 -39.85 -38.15 -10.81
CA SER A 19 -40.49 -36.86 -10.53
C SER A 19 -39.92 -36.15 -9.29
N SER A 20 -38.87 -36.69 -8.65
CA SER A 20 -38.21 -36.06 -7.50
C SER A 20 -37.32 -34.86 -7.90
N TRP A 21 -36.87 -34.79 -9.15
CA TRP A 21 -36.01 -33.70 -9.64
C TRP A 21 -36.77 -32.41 -9.98
N GLN A 22 -38.09 -32.48 -10.20
CA GLN A 22 -38.89 -31.31 -10.57
C GLN A 22 -39.21 -30.40 -9.36
N SER A 23 -39.07 -30.90 -8.13
CA SER A 23 -39.30 -30.11 -6.90
C SER A 23 -38.10 -29.26 -6.47
N ILE A 24 -36.92 -29.43 -7.10
CA ILE A 24 -35.70 -28.68 -6.74
C ILE A 24 -35.53 -27.45 -7.66
N ALA A 25 -36.35 -27.33 -8.71
CA ALA A 25 -36.22 -26.30 -9.74
C ALA A 25 -37.02 -25.00 -9.47
N SER A 26 -37.53 -24.77 -8.26
CA SER A 26 -38.29 -23.54 -7.95
C SER A 26 -37.47 -22.42 -7.31
N ASP A 27 -36.23 -22.67 -6.88
CA ASP A 27 -35.33 -21.63 -6.39
C ASP A 27 -34.13 -21.51 -7.34
N ASN A 28 -34.36 -20.88 -8.50
CA ASN A 28 -33.29 -20.54 -9.42
C ASN A 28 -32.45 -19.41 -8.78
N PRO A 29 -31.19 -19.65 -8.35
CA PRO A 29 -30.38 -18.61 -7.70
C PRO A 29 -29.88 -17.54 -8.68
N MET A 30 -30.21 -17.71 -9.97
CA MET A 30 -29.75 -16.87 -11.08
C MET A 30 -30.53 -15.55 -11.24
N ASP A 31 -31.66 -15.38 -10.53
CA ASP A 31 -32.48 -14.15 -10.60
C ASP A 31 -32.27 -13.21 -9.40
N ALA A 32 -31.32 -13.50 -8.50
CA ALA A 32 -30.78 -12.45 -7.66
C ALA A 32 -30.03 -11.47 -8.58
N PRO A 33 -30.21 -10.13 -8.46
CA PRO A 33 -29.30 -9.21 -9.14
C PRO A 33 -27.88 -9.68 -8.84
N LEU A 34 -26.99 -9.71 -9.85
CA LEU A 34 -25.57 -9.99 -9.65
C LEU A 34 -24.99 -8.92 -8.72
N VAL A 35 -25.24 -9.05 -7.43
CA VAL A 35 -24.47 -8.41 -6.38
C VAL A 35 -23.08 -8.98 -6.61
N CYS A 36 -22.14 -8.11 -6.95
CA CYS A 36 -20.73 -8.45 -7.05
C CYS A 36 -20.40 -9.35 -5.86
N ASN A 37 -20.19 -10.65 -6.08
CA ASN A 37 -20.10 -11.64 -5.01
C ASN A 37 -18.78 -11.40 -4.25
N THR A 38 -18.75 -10.41 -3.36
CA THR A 38 -17.60 -9.98 -2.54
C THR A 38 -17.32 -10.93 -1.38
N THR A 39 -17.66 -12.21 -1.56
CA THR A 39 -17.39 -13.23 -0.55
C THR A 39 -15.89 -13.30 -0.25
N PRO A 40 -15.50 -13.63 1.00
CA PRO A 40 -14.09 -13.77 1.36
C PRO A 40 -13.28 -14.69 0.43
N ARG A 41 -13.91 -15.73 -0.11
CA ARG A 41 -13.27 -16.66 -1.07
C ARG A 41 -12.95 -15.99 -2.40
N VAL A 42 -13.86 -15.18 -2.93
CA VAL A 42 -13.65 -14.44 -4.18
C VAL A 42 -12.57 -13.37 -4.00
N LEU A 43 -12.61 -12.63 -2.91
CA LEU A 43 -11.59 -11.62 -2.58
C LEU A 43 -10.21 -12.25 -2.38
N PHE A 44 -10.14 -13.41 -1.73
CA PHE A 44 -8.88 -14.14 -1.59
C PHE A 44 -8.37 -14.69 -2.93
N HIS A 45 -9.25 -15.25 -3.75
CA HIS A 45 -8.89 -15.68 -5.10
C HIS A 45 -8.34 -14.51 -5.94
N HIS A 46 -9.01 -13.35 -5.88
CA HIS A 46 -8.55 -12.12 -6.53
C HIS A 46 -7.17 -11.67 -6.03
N TRP A 47 -6.88 -11.83 -4.74
CA TRP A 47 -5.56 -11.55 -4.18
C TRP A 47 -4.46 -12.38 -4.87
N ILE A 48 -4.61 -13.71 -4.83
CA ILE A 48 -3.58 -14.65 -5.29
C ILE A 48 -3.43 -14.70 -6.81
N THR A 49 -4.41 -14.19 -7.56
CA THR A 49 -4.40 -14.22 -9.04
C THR A 49 -4.15 -12.87 -9.69
N VAL A 50 -4.48 -11.76 -9.02
CA VAL A 50 -4.44 -10.41 -9.62
C VAL A 50 -3.85 -9.37 -8.67
N ALA A 51 -4.50 -9.11 -7.53
CA ALA A 51 -4.14 -7.94 -6.72
C ALA A 51 -2.75 -8.05 -6.07
N GLY A 52 -2.32 -9.24 -5.65
CA GLY A 52 -0.98 -9.44 -5.07
C GLY A 52 0.14 -9.10 -6.06
N TYR A 53 -0.02 -9.50 -7.32
CA TYR A 53 0.93 -9.20 -8.42
C TYR A 53 1.01 -7.71 -8.75
N SER A 54 -0.09 -6.98 -8.56
CA SER A 54 -0.17 -5.57 -8.93
C SER A 54 0.38 -4.61 -7.87
N ILE A 55 0.74 -5.09 -6.67
CA ILE A 55 1.25 -4.24 -5.58
C ILE A 55 2.57 -3.56 -5.98
N LEU A 56 3.62 -4.33 -6.28
CA LEU A 56 4.93 -3.78 -6.66
C LEU A 56 5.37 -4.11 -8.09
N LYS A 57 4.65 -5.01 -8.78
CA LYS A 57 4.95 -5.45 -10.15
C LYS A 57 6.41 -5.92 -10.28
N THR A 58 6.86 -6.78 -9.36
CA THR A 58 8.24 -7.29 -9.32
C THR A 58 8.21 -8.81 -9.33
N HIS A 59 8.32 -9.39 -10.54
CA HIS A 59 8.04 -10.81 -10.78
C HIS A 59 8.80 -11.79 -9.88
N GLU A 60 10.07 -11.52 -9.60
CA GLU A 60 10.93 -12.35 -8.75
C GLU A 60 10.46 -12.42 -7.29
N LEU A 61 9.68 -11.43 -6.84
CA LEU A 61 9.30 -11.23 -5.44
C LEU A 61 7.80 -11.43 -5.21
N ASP A 62 7.04 -11.79 -6.25
CA ASP A 62 5.60 -12.03 -6.14
C ASP A 62 5.26 -13.17 -5.17
N TYR A 63 6.19 -14.11 -4.98
CA TYR A 63 6.10 -15.20 -3.99
C TYR A 63 5.72 -14.73 -2.59
N TYR A 64 6.20 -13.56 -2.17
CA TYR A 64 5.84 -13.00 -0.86
C TYR A 64 4.36 -12.69 -0.75
N TRP A 65 3.77 -12.15 -1.82
CA TRP A 65 2.38 -11.73 -1.86
C TRP A 65 1.40 -12.88 -2.05
N HIS A 66 1.71 -13.87 -2.89
CA HIS A 66 0.76 -14.95 -3.18
C HIS A 66 0.97 -16.21 -2.32
N SER A 67 2.13 -16.40 -1.70
CA SER A 67 2.43 -17.58 -0.89
C SER A 67 2.74 -17.25 0.57
N VAL A 68 3.75 -16.41 0.85
CA VAL A 68 4.23 -16.18 2.24
C VAL A 68 3.18 -15.49 3.10
N ILE A 69 2.73 -14.31 2.68
CA ILE A 69 1.77 -13.50 3.45
C ILE A 69 0.42 -14.21 3.58
N PRO A 70 -0.14 -14.87 2.54
CA PRO A 70 -1.32 -15.72 2.69
C PRO A 70 -1.12 -16.88 3.66
N SER A 71 0.02 -17.56 3.64
CA SER A 71 0.33 -18.65 4.58
C SER A 71 0.37 -18.17 6.04
N ILE A 72 0.86 -16.95 6.27
CA ILE A 72 0.78 -16.27 7.56
C ILE A 72 -0.68 -15.94 7.90
N GLY A 73 -1.45 -15.44 6.93
CA GLY A 73 -2.88 -15.12 7.07
C GLY A 73 -3.77 -16.29 7.49
N PHE A 74 -3.48 -17.50 7.01
CA PHE A 74 -4.22 -18.69 7.45
C PHE A 74 -3.93 -19.08 8.91
N LYS A 75 -2.80 -18.63 9.49
CA LYS A 75 -2.48 -18.83 10.91
C LYS A 75 -2.95 -17.66 11.78
N HIS A 76 -2.98 -16.45 11.21
CA HIS A 76 -3.34 -15.21 11.89
C HIS A 76 -4.40 -14.46 11.09
N HIS A 77 -5.66 -14.61 11.48
CA HIS A 77 -6.81 -14.12 10.71
C HIS A 77 -6.81 -12.61 10.44
N TYR A 78 -6.20 -11.79 11.30
CA TYR A 78 -6.06 -10.35 11.01
C TYR A 78 -5.25 -10.06 9.74
N VAL A 79 -4.21 -10.85 9.44
CA VAL A 79 -3.45 -10.73 8.19
C VAL A 79 -4.34 -11.12 7.01
N LEU A 80 -5.14 -12.19 7.14
CA LEU A 80 -6.10 -12.58 6.12
C LEU A 80 -7.14 -11.49 5.88
N TYR A 81 -7.71 -10.90 6.94
CA TYR A 81 -8.65 -9.79 6.78
C TYR A 81 -8.03 -8.57 6.10
N SER A 82 -6.76 -8.26 6.37
CA SER A 82 -6.02 -7.20 5.66
C SER A 82 -5.84 -7.52 4.17
N ILE A 83 -5.56 -8.78 3.80
CA ILE A 83 -5.54 -9.24 2.41
C ILE A 83 -6.90 -9.02 1.74
N LEU A 84 -7.99 -9.45 2.38
CA LEU A 84 -9.35 -9.32 1.83
C LEU A 84 -9.74 -7.85 1.65
N SER A 85 -9.34 -7.00 2.60
CA SER A 85 -9.56 -5.56 2.56
C SER A 85 -8.87 -4.92 1.34
N LEU A 86 -7.60 -5.24 1.12
CA LEU A 86 -6.85 -4.76 -0.05
C LEU A 86 -7.40 -5.31 -1.37
N SER A 87 -7.82 -6.57 -1.41
CA SER A 87 -8.50 -7.14 -2.59
C SER A 87 -9.76 -6.37 -2.95
N ALA A 88 -10.58 -6.03 -1.95
CA ALA A 88 -11.79 -5.26 -2.16
C ALA A 88 -11.47 -3.83 -2.65
N LEU A 89 -10.43 -3.18 -2.11
CA LEU A 89 -9.95 -1.89 -2.62
C LEU A 89 -9.46 -1.97 -4.06
N HIS A 90 -8.65 -2.98 -4.39
CA HIS A 90 -8.17 -3.18 -5.76
C HIS A 90 -9.33 -3.43 -6.73
N LEU A 91 -10.34 -4.20 -6.33
CA LEU A 91 -11.54 -4.39 -7.15
C LEU A 91 -12.33 -3.08 -7.30
N ALA A 92 -12.43 -2.26 -6.26
CA ALA A 92 -13.09 -0.96 -6.34
C ALA A 92 -12.37 -0.02 -7.32
N TYR A 93 -11.04 -0.14 -7.41
CA TYR A 93 -10.21 0.58 -8.38
C TYR A 93 -10.44 0.08 -9.82
N THR A 94 -10.48 -1.25 -10.04
CA THR A 94 -10.63 -1.80 -11.41
C THR A 94 -12.07 -1.87 -11.90
N LYS A 95 -13.07 -1.83 -11.01
CA LYS A 95 -14.50 -1.93 -11.33
C LYS A 95 -15.28 -0.77 -10.71
N PRO A 96 -15.37 0.38 -11.41
CA PRO A 96 -16.06 1.56 -10.90
C PRO A 96 -17.57 1.37 -10.63
N SER A 97 -18.21 0.39 -11.26
CA SER A 97 -19.66 0.14 -11.15
C SER A 97 -20.13 -0.20 -9.73
N ASP A 98 -19.32 -0.95 -8.99
CA ASP A 98 -19.64 -1.43 -7.62
C ASP A 98 -18.77 -0.76 -6.57
N LYS A 99 -18.16 0.39 -6.91
CA LYS A 99 -17.13 1.06 -6.11
C LYS A 99 -17.57 1.24 -4.66
N GLU A 100 -18.71 1.87 -4.39
CA GLU A 100 -19.17 2.16 -3.02
C GLU A 100 -19.34 0.89 -2.16
N ALA A 101 -19.94 -0.17 -2.71
CA ALA A 101 -20.14 -1.43 -2.01
C ALA A 101 -18.81 -2.16 -1.72
N LEU A 102 -17.88 -2.15 -2.68
CA LEU A 102 -16.54 -2.72 -2.51
C LEU A 102 -15.73 -1.96 -1.45
N LEU A 103 -15.89 -0.64 -1.38
CA LEU A 103 -15.25 0.21 -0.38
C LEU A 103 -15.81 -0.05 1.02
N HIS A 104 -17.12 -0.25 1.14
CA HIS A 104 -17.73 -0.69 2.39
C HIS A 104 -17.13 -2.02 2.83
N THR A 105 -17.10 -3.00 1.93
CA THR A 105 -16.52 -4.33 2.17
C THR A 105 -15.04 -4.24 2.62
N ALA A 106 -14.25 -3.38 1.97
CA ALA A 106 -12.86 -3.14 2.35
C ALA A 106 -12.75 -2.59 3.78
N SER A 107 -13.58 -1.63 4.16
CA SER A 107 -13.63 -1.04 5.51
C SER A 107 -14.07 -2.05 6.58
N GLU A 108 -15.04 -2.91 6.28
CA GLU A 108 -15.48 -3.97 7.19
C GLU A 108 -14.35 -4.96 7.50
N HIS A 109 -13.66 -5.44 6.47
CA HIS A 109 -12.50 -6.32 6.65
C HIS A 109 -11.35 -5.61 7.37
N ARG A 110 -11.09 -4.33 7.07
CA ARG A 110 -10.09 -3.53 7.77
C ARG A 110 -10.39 -3.42 9.27
N SER A 111 -11.66 -3.23 9.63
CA SER A 111 -12.13 -3.12 11.01
C SER A 111 -11.96 -4.44 11.77
N LYS A 112 -12.28 -5.58 11.13
CA LYS A 112 -12.04 -6.92 11.69
C LYS A 112 -10.54 -7.18 11.91
N ALA A 113 -9.72 -6.86 10.91
CA ALA A 113 -8.26 -6.96 11.01
C ALA A 113 -7.73 -6.14 12.21
N LEU A 114 -8.17 -4.88 12.34
CA LEU A 114 -7.73 -4.00 13.42
C LEU A 114 -8.08 -4.54 14.81
N CYS A 115 -9.31 -5.04 14.96
CA CYS A 115 -9.79 -5.59 16.23
C CYS A 115 -8.95 -6.77 16.71
N GLU A 116 -8.67 -7.72 15.82
CA GLU A 116 -7.86 -8.90 16.17
C GLU A 116 -6.37 -8.56 16.31
N PHE A 117 -5.84 -7.74 15.42
CA PHE A 117 -4.47 -7.25 15.49
C PHE A 117 -4.17 -6.55 16.82
N THR A 118 -5.08 -5.69 17.29
CA THR A 118 -4.92 -4.97 18.56
C THR A 118 -4.86 -5.92 19.76
N LYS A 119 -5.56 -7.07 19.71
CA LYS A 119 -5.48 -8.09 20.76
C LYS A 119 -4.12 -8.78 20.76
N ASP A 120 -3.63 -9.15 19.58
CA ASP A 120 -2.34 -9.84 19.43
C ASP A 120 -1.15 -8.91 19.77
N LEU A 121 -1.32 -7.60 19.53
CA LEU A 121 -0.33 -6.58 19.86
C LEU A 121 -0.11 -6.41 21.38
N GLN A 122 -1.05 -6.84 22.23
CA GLN A 122 -0.89 -6.74 23.69
C GLN A 122 0.24 -7.63 24.21
N ILE A 123 0.57 -8.73 23.52
CA ILE A 123 1.59 -9.69 23.92
C ILE A 123 2.46 -10.03 22.71
N VAL A 124 3.38 -9.13 22.38
CA VAL A 124 4.34 -9.32 21.29
C VAL A 124 5.33 -10.42 21.65
N ASN A 125 5.47 -11.43 20.79
CA ASN A 125 6.35 -12.58 20.97
C ASN A 125 6.82 -13.17 19.63
N ILE A 126 7.67 -14.20 19.68
CA ILE A 126 8.29 -14.81 18.49
C ILE A 126 7.24 -15.48 17.57
N SER A 127 6.12 -15.95 18.12
CA SER A 127 5.09 -16.64 17.32
C SER A 127 4.22 -15.68 16.51
N ASN A 128 4.07 -14.41 16.94
CA ASN A 128 3.24 -13.43 16.25
C ASN A 128 4.03 -12.31 15.56
N CYS A 129 5.34 -12.15 15.80
CA CYS A 129 6.12 -11.05 15.25
C CYS A 129 6.05 -10.95 13.71
N THR A 130 6.17 -12.07 13.00
CA THR A 130 6.09 -12.09 11.53
C THR A 130 4.69 -11.71 11.04
N ALA A 131 3.64 -12.11 11.77
CA ALA A 131 2.26 -11.78 11.43
C ALA A 131 1.93 -10.31 11.72
N LEU A 132 2.41 -9.77 12.84
CA LEU A 132 2.32 -8.35 13.16
C LEU A 132 2.98 -7.51 12.06
N PHE A 133 4.21 -7.88 11.67
CA PHE A 133 4.92 -7.20 10.59
C PHE A 133 4.17 -7.30 9.24
N ALA A 134 3.74 -8.50 8.84
CA ALA A 134 2.94 -8.69 7.62
C ALA A 134 1.68 -7.81 7.61
N ASN A 135 0.97 -7.73 8.74
CA ASN A 135 -0.22 -6.89 8.87
C ASN A 135 0.10 -5.39 8.76
N THR A 136 1.21 -4.93 9.34
CA THR A 136 1.66 -3.54 9.21
C THR A 136 2.01 -3.20 7.77
N THR A 137 2.68 -4.10 7.05
CA THR A 137 2.96 -3.95 5.61
C THR A 137 1.67 -3.88 4.78
N LEU A 138 0.68 -4.71 5.04
CA LEU A 138 -0.62 -4.63 4.34
C LEU A 138 -1.38 -3.34 4.71
N THR A 139 -1.34 -2.95 5.98
CA THR A 139 -1.97 -1.71 6.48
C THR A 139 -1.37 -0.47 5.81
N PHE A 140 -0.06 -0.50 5.56
CA PHE A 140 0.64 0.52 4.80
C PHE A 140 0.00 0.72 3.42
N PHE A 141 -0.11 -0.33 2.60
CA PHE A 141 -0.73 -0.24 1.26
C PHE A 141 -2.20 0.21 1.34
N TYR A 142 -2.92 -0.25 2.37
CA TYR A 142 -4.30 0.17 2.60
C TYR A 142 -4.39 1.67 2.88
N ALA A 143 -3.47 2.23 3.68
CA ALA A 143 -3.46 3.64 4.03
C ALA A 143 -3.27 4.54 2.79
N PHE A 144 -2.34 4.19 1.91
CA PHE A 144 -2.12 4.91 0.65
C PHE A 144 -3.28 4.75 -0.33
N ALA A 145 -3.80 3.53 -0.52
CA ALA A 145 -4.96 3.30 -1.38
C ALA A 145 -6.25 3.99 -0.88
N SER A 146 -6.39 4.13 0.43
CA SER A 146 -7.51 4.87 1.02
C SER A 146 -7.32 6.38 0.88
N PHE A 147 -6.07 6.85 1.01
CA PHE A 147 -5.69 8.24 0.74
C PHE A 147 -6.02 8.64 -0.70
N SER A 148 -5.64 7.83 -1.70
CA SER A 148 -5.79 8.19 -3.12
C SER A 148 -7.25 8.41 -3.49
N LYS A 149 -8.12 7.58 -2.91
CA LYS A 149 -9.57 7.67 -3.06
C LYS A 149 -10.18 8.93 -2.44
N SER A 150 -9.76 9.36 -1.24
CA SER A 150 -10.33 10.54 -0.58
C SER A 150 -10.14 11.84 -1.38
N PHE A 151 -9.23 11.86 -2.36
CA PHE A 151 -9.04 12.98 -3.27
C PHE A 151 -10.11 13.05 -4.39
N GLU A 152 -10.68 11.92 -4.79
CA GLU A 152 -11.69 11.86 -5.87
C GLU A 152 -13.10 12.23 -5.38
N ASP A 153 -13.38 12.10 -4.08
CA ASP A 153 -14.68 12.47 -3.50
C ASP A 153 -14.81 14.00 -3.39
N GLU A 154 -15.27 14.64 -4.47
CA GLU A 154 -15.55 16.09 -4.52
C GLU A 154 -16.53 16.56 -3.43
N LYS A 155 -17.36 15.65 -2.90
CA LYS A 155 -18.43 15.92 -1.93
C LYS A 155 -17.98 16.26 -0.50
N SER A 156 -16.73 15.99 -0.12
CA SER A 156 -16.25 16.29 1.24
C SER A 156 -15.81 17.76 1.43
N ASP A 157 -15.86 18.27 2.65
CA ASP A 157 -15.30 19.58 3.01
C ASP A 157 -13.80 19.67 2.63
N SER A 158 -13.41 20.74 1.94
CA SER A 158 -12.03 20.98 1.49
C SER A 158 -11.04 21.00 2.66
N ASN A 159 -11.45 21.51 3.82
CA ASN A 159 -10.59 21.58 5.01
C ASN A 159 -10.34 20.20 5.64
N VAL A 160 -11.35 19.32 5.58
CA VAL A 160 -11.21 17.93 6.05
C VAL A 160 -10.26 17.16 5.13
N ARG A 161 -10.41 17.34 3.80
CA ARG A 161 -9.48 16.74 2.82
C ARG A 161 -8.05 17.21 3.04
N ILE A 162 -7.82 18.52 3.17
CA ILE A 162 -6.48 19.06 3.40
C ILE A 162 -5.87 18.48 4.68
N THR A 163 -6.63 18.44 5.78
CA THR A 163 -6.15 17.91 7.05
C THR A 163 -5.80 16.42 6.97
N TRP A 164 -6.60 15.65 6.24
CA TRP A 164 -6.31 14.24 5.97
C TRP A 164 -5.05 14.07 5.12
N VAL A 165 -4.94 14.86 4.05
CA VAL A 165 -3.81 14.80 3.11
C VAL A 165 -2.50 15.17 3.80
N LEU A 166 -2.53 16.17 4.69
CA LEU A 166 -1.42 16.53 5.57
C LEU A 166 -1.09 15.46 6.62
N GLY A 167 -1.71 14.29 6.59
CA GLY A 167 -1.16 13.13 7.29
C GLY A 167 -1.64 12.93 8.71
N LYS A 168 -2.71 13.60 9.14
CA LYS A 168 -3.26 13.43 10.50
C LYS A 168 -3.55 11.97 10.85
N GLU A 169 -4.05 11.19 9.89
CA GLU A 169 -4.50 9.81 10.14
C GLU A 169 -3.56 8.77 9.53
N TRP A 170 -3.10 8.97 8.30
CA TRP A 170 -2.35 7.95 7.58
C TRP A 170 -0.84 7.93 7.94
N ILE A 171 -0.22 9.06 8.31
CA ILE A 171 1.19 9.07 8.72
C ILE A 171 1.41 8.27 10.02
N PRO A 172 0.60 8.44 11.08
CA PRO A 172 0.73 7.61 12.28
C PRO A 172 0.53 6.12 11.99
N LEU A 173 -0.40 5.76 11.09
CA LEU A 173 -0.61 4.37 10.68
C LEU A 173 0.63 3.76 10.02
N VAL A 174 1.29 4.50 9.13
CA VAL A 174 2.52 4.07 8.47
C VAL A 174 3.68 3.98 9.47
N ARG A 175 3.90 5.02 10.27
CA ARG A 175 5.01 5.10 11.23
C ARG A 175 4.87 4.14 12.40
N GLY A 176 3.64 3.72 12.72
CA GLY A 176 3.38 2.64 13.69
C GLY A 176 4.07 1.31 13.32
N THR A 177 4.39 1.09 12.04
CA THR A 177 5.17 -0.07 11.59
C THR A 177 6.54 -0.15 12.27
N ALA A 178 7.25 0.97 12.39
CA ALA A 178 8.58 0.98 13.02
C ALA A 178 8.50 0.66 14.52
N VAL A 179 7.50 1.22 15.22
CA VAL A 179 7.27 0.97 16.65
C VAL A 179 7.02 -0.52 16.92
N ILE A 180 6.29 -1.18 16.03
CA ILE A 180 5.98 -2.61 16.15
C ILE A 180 7.19 -3.46 15.79
N LEU A 181 7.95 -3.06 14.77
CA LEU A 181 9.09 -3.79 14.29
C LEU A 181 10.26 -3.77 15.29
N ASP A 182 10.51 -2.64 15.97
CA ASP A 182 11.67 -2.44 16.86
C ASP A 182 11.90 -3.59 17.87
N PRO A 183 10.92 -4.00 18.71
CA PRO A 183 11.12 -5.07 19.69
C PRO A 183 11.30 -6.47 19.08
N VAL A 184 10.90 -6.67 17.81
CA VAL A 184 10.91 -7.99 17.15
C VAL A 184 11.77 -8.05 15.90
N TYR A 185 12.57 -7.01 15.66
CA TYR A 185 13.31 -6.82 14.42
C TYR A 185 14.17 -8.04 14.09
N ILE A 186 14.90 -8.57 15.08
CA ILE A 186 15.78 -9.74 14.91
C ILE A 186 14.99 -10.96 14.44
N HIS A 187 13.83 -11.23 15.03
CA HIS A 187 13.01 -12.38 14.69
C HIS A 187 12.37 -12.27 13.30
N VAL A 188 11.95 -11.07 12.90
CA VAL A 188 11.43 -10.84 11.54
C VAL A 188 12.56 -10.96 10.51
N ARG A 189 13.76 -10.48 10.84
CA ARG A 189 14.96 -10.55 9.99
C ARG A 189 15.47 -11.98 9.81
N GLU A 190 15.29 -12.86 10.78
CA GLU A 190 15.60 -14.29 10.65
C GLU A 190 14.45 -15.10 10.04
N GLY A 191 13.27 -14.49 9.93
CA GLY A 191 12.05 -15.13 9.47
C GLY A 191 11.81 -15.06 7.96
N PRO A 192 10.63 -15.49 7.51
CA PRO A 192 10.29 -15.58 6.09
C PRO A 192 10.08 -14.22 5.42
N LEU A 193 10.09 -13.09 6.16
CA LEU A 193 9.93 -11.73 5.64
C LEU A 193 11.24 -10.93 5.67
N ARG A 194 12.39 -11.59 5.84
CA ARG A 194 13.72 -10.95 5.96
C ARG A 194 14.03 -9.95 4.85
N SER A 195 13.65 -10.24 3.60
CA SER A 195 13.99 -9.40 2.45
C SER A 195 13.30 -8.04 2.47
N PHE A 196 12.23 -7.86 3.26
CA PHE A 196 11.62 -6.56 3.49
C PHE A 196 12.46 -5.66 4.42
N LEU A 197 13.40 -6.24 5.18
CA LEU A 197 14.24 -5.54 6.16
C LEU A 197 15.67 -5.28 5.69
N GLU A 198 16.03 -5.76 4.50
CA GLU A 198 17.35 -5.59 3.90
C GLU A 198 17.51 -4.15 3.39
N LEU A 199 17.98 -3.26 4.27
CA LEU A 199 18.22 -1.83 4.00
C LEU A 199 19.70 -1.45 4.11
N HIS A 200 20.61 -2.42 4.20
CA HIS A 200 22.02 -2.16 4.44
C HIS A 200 22.62 -1.25 3.36
N GLN A 201 22.37 -1.58 2.09
CA GLN A 201 22.86 -0.81 0.94
C GLN A 201 22.30 0.61 0.92
N PHE A 202 21.08 0.82 1.43
CA PHE A 202 20.50 2.17 1.55
C PHE A 202 21.28 3.03 2.54
N TYR A 203 21.69 2.45 3.68
CA TYR A 203 22.44 3.18 4.70
C TYR A 203 23.91 3.42 4.32
N GLU A 204 24.47 2.60 3.42
CA GLU A 204 25.84 2.73 2.91
C GLU A 204 26.00 3.77 1.79
N LEU A 205 24.90 4.31 1.25
CA LEU A 205 24.96 5.38 0.24
C LEU A 205 25.73 6.60 0.76
N ASP A 206 26.73 7.04 0.00
CA ASP A 206 27.46 8.27 0.27
C ASP A 206 26.60 9.49 -0.09
N LEU A 207 26.22 10.26 0.93
CA LEU A 207 25.44 11.49 0.77
C LEU A 207 26.15 12.55 -0.08
N THR A 208 27.48 12.56 -0.09
CA THR A 208 28.28 13.53 -0.82
C THR A 208 28.11 13.34 -2.33
N ASP A 209 28.11 12.09 -2.78
CA ASP A 209 27.81 11.72 -4.16
C ASP A 209 26.33 11.99 -4.49
N CYS A 210 25.42 11.68 -3.56
CA CYS A 210 23.99 11.97 -3.72
C CYS A 210 23.70 13.46 -3.97
N ILE A 211 24.43 14.37 -3.31
CA ILE A 211 24.23 15.82 -3.45
C ILE A 211 24.77 16.32 -4.79
N ASN A 212 25.91 15.80 -5.23
CA ASN A 212 26.57 16.27 -6.45
C ASN A 212 25.86 15.80 -7.73
N ASP A 213 25.27 14.61 -7.71
CA ASP A 213 24.66 14.00 -8.89
C ASP A 213 23.14 14.18 -8.99
N SER A 214 22.45 14.54 -7.89
CA SER A 214 20.99 14.68 -7.90
C SER A 214 20.52 16.07 -8.31
N SER A 215 19.44 16.11 -9.09
CA SER A 215 18.75 17.36 -9.45
C SER A 215 18.26 18.14 -8.22
N LEU A 216 17.90 17.43 -7.15
CA LEU A 216 17.51 17.98 -5.84
C LEU A 216 18.70 18.65 -5.12
N GLY A 217 19.91 18.09 -5.25
CA GLY A 217 21.12 18.63 -4.63
C GLY A 217 21.47 20.05 -5.09
N SER A 218 21.18 20.39 -6.36
CA SER A 218 21.41 21.74 -6.90
C SER A 218 20.61 22.85 -6.21
N ARG A 219 19.48 22.52 -5.56
CA ARG A 219 18.60 23.46 -4.84
C ARG A 219 18.75 23.40 -3.33
N LEU A 220 19.68 22.58 -2.85
CA LEU A 220 19.91 22.35 -1.42
C LEU A 220 20.16 23.64 -0.65
N GLN A 221 20.95 24.54 -1.24
CA GLN A 221 21.32 25.80 -0.61
C GLN A 221 20.10 26.70 -0.42
N ASP A 222 19.30 26.91 -1.48
CA ASP A 222 18.07 27.71 -1.45
C ASP A 222 17.08 27.18 -0.41
N ILE A 223 16.96 25.86 -0.29
CA ILE A 223 16.08 25.21 0.67
C ILE A 223 16.60 25.41 2.11
N LYS A 224 17.91 25.25 2.35
CA LYS A 224 18.51 25.43 3.68
C LYS A 224 18.46 26.87 4.17
N GLU A 225 18.46 27.85 3.27
CA GLU A 225 18.32 29.26 3.63
C GLU A 225 16.99 29.58 4.34
N ILE A 226 15.91 28.86 4.00
CA ILE A 226 14.55 29.05 4.54
C ILE A 226 14.52 28.97 6.07
N TRP A 227 15.24 28.01 6.64
CA TRP A 227 15.26 27.74 8.08
C TRP A 227 16.63 27.99 8.70
N SER A 228 17.49 28.76 8.02
CA SER A 228 18.84 29.07 8.50
C SER A 228 18.86 29.76 9.87
N VAL A 229 17.80 30.49 10.21
CA VAL A 229 17.61 31.19 11.49
C VAL A 229 16.55 30.54 12.40
N ASP A 230 16.01 29.39 12.01
CA ASP A 230 14.95 28.69 12.76
C ASP A 230 15.56 27.86 13.90
N GLU A 231 14.90 27.84 15.07
CA GLU A 231 15.35 27.04 16.22
C GLU A 231 15.34 25.52 15.97
N HIS A 232 14.63 25.08 14.93
CA HIS A 232 14.52 23.69 14.49
C HIS A 232 15.32 23.39 13.22
N ALA A 233 16.23 24.28 12.80
CA ALA A 233 17.07 24.12 11.61
C ALA A 233 17.70 22.72 11.48
N GLU A 234 18.22 22.19 12.59
CA GLU A 234 18.87 20.89 12.63
C GLU A 234 17.90 19.74 12.30
N VAL A 235 16.66 19.81 12.77
CA VAL A 235 15.62 18.81 12.47
C VAL A 235 15.28 18.84 10.98
N TYR A 236 15.18 20.02 10.38
CA TYR A 236 14.94 20.17 8.95
C TYR A 236 16.12 19.68 8.11
N ASN A 237 17.37 19.95 8.52
CA ASN A 237 18.57 19.44 7.86
C ASN A 237 18.59 17.92 7.84
N GLN A 238 18.36 17.26 8.99
CA GLN A 238 18.30 15.79 9.07
C GLN A 238 17.20 15.21 8.17
N THR A 239 16.05 15.88 8.12
CA THR A 239 14.92 15.45 7.29
C THR A 239 15.21 15.61 5.79
N LEU A 240 15.92 16.69 5.42
CA LEU A 240 16.34 16.96 4.05
C LEU A 240 17.45 16.01 3.60
N ASP A 241 18.43 15.70 4.46
CA ASP A 241 19.49 14.74 4.16
C ASP A 241 18.90 13.34 3.94
N LEU A 242 17.90 12.95 4.75
CA LEU A 242 17.13 11.73 4.51
C LEU A 242 16.38 11.77 3.16
N MET A 243 15.79 12.92 2.80
CA MET A 243 15.11 13.10 1.50
C MET A 243 16.06 12.91 0.33
N LEU A 244 17.23 13.56 0.38
CA LEU A 244 18.27 13.47 -0.64
C LEU A 244 18.73 12.02 -0.82
N ARG A 245 18.98 11.31 0.28
CA ARG A 245 19.33 9.89 0.24
C ARG A 245 18.24 9.03 -0.38
N CYS A 246 16.97 9.28 -0.02
CA CYS A 246 15.84 8.56 -0.61
C CYS A 246 15.70 8.84 -2.11
N ASN A 247 15.92 10.08 -2.55
CA ASN A 247 15.91 10.43 -3.96
C ASN A 247 17.02 9.71 -4.74
N ALA A 248 18.27 9.79 -4.27
CA ALA A 248 19.40 9.11 -4.91
C ALA A 248 19.23 7.58 -4.92
N TRP A 249 18.70 7.00 -3.84
CA TRP A 249 18.35 5.60 -3.77
C TRP A 249 17.34 5.19 -4.85
N MET A 250 16.39 6.05 -5.20
CA MET A 250 15.42 5.78 -6.25
C MET A 250 16.05 5.93 -7.64
N GLU A 251 16.74 7.04 -7.89
CA GLU A 251 17.34 7.37 -9.19
C GLU A 251 18.34 6.31 -9.68
N GLN A 252 19.08 5.66 -8.76
CA GLN A 252 20.02 4.60 -9.17
C GLN A 252 19.35 3.43 -9.90
N PHE A 253 18.05 3.15 -9.61
CA PHE A 253 17.32 2.03 -10.23
C PHE A 253 16.83 2.35 -11.63
N ASP A 254 16.77 3.63 -12.03
CA ASP A 254 16.33 4.02 -13.38
C ASP A 254 17.35 3.61 -14.46
N PHE A 255 18.63 3.49 -14.08
CA PHE A 255 19.73 3.15 -14.99
C PHE A 255 20.33 1.76 -14.72
N MET A 256 19.92 1.08 -13.65
CA MET A 256 20.48 -0.21 -13.25
C MET A 256 19.83 -1.37 -14.03
N PRO A 257 20.61 -2.29 -14.64
CA PRO A 257 20.10 -3.49 -15.29
C PRO A 257 19.29 -4.38 -14.34
N GLU A 258 18.25 -5.06 -14.85
CA GLU A 258 17.35 -5.91 -14.04
C GLU A 258 18.10 -6.96 -13.24
N GLU A 259 19.16 -7.57 -13.80
CA GLU A 259 19.96 -8.59 -13.12
C GLU A 259 20.64 -8.02 -11.87
N ALA A 260 21.14 -6.78 -11.94
CA ALA A 260 21.76 -6.12 -10.80
C ALA A 260 20.72 -5.74 -9.73
N GLN A 261 19.50 -5.35 -10.14
CA GLN A 261 18.41 -5.01 -9.22
C GLN A 261 17.98 -6.22 -8.37
N SER A 262 18.12 -7.44 -8.88
CA SER A 262 17.80 -8.67 -8.14
C SER A 262 18.55 -8.79 -6.80
N THR A 263 19.75 -8.23 -6.71
CA THR A 263 20.60 -8.25 -5.51
C THR A 263 20.11 -7.35 -4.38
N TYR A 264 19.23 -6.40 -4.68
CA TYR A 264 18.66 -5.44 -3.72
C TYR A 264 17.38 -5.97 -3.05
N GLY A 265 16.99 -7.21 -3.35
CA GLY A 265 15.82 -7.84 -2.74
C GLY A 265 14.56 -7.02 -2.95
N TYR A 266 13.80 -6.81 -1.88
CA TYR A 266 12.49 -6.15 -1.91
C TYR A 266 12.56 -4.63 -1.82
N ASN A 267 13.61 -4.11 -1.21
CA ASN A 267 13.82 -2.67 -1.08
C ASN A 267 14.49 -2.15 -2.35
N ARG A 268 13.68 -1.90 -3.38
CA ARG A 268 14.13 -1.27 -4.65
C ARG A 268 13.56 0.15 -4.74
N PHE A 269 13.39 0.66 -5.96
CA PHE A 269 12.80 1.96 -6.29
C PHE A 269 11.61 2.39 -5.41
N CYS A 270 10.64 1.50 -5.16
CA CYS A 270 9.44 1.86 -4.41
C CYS A 270 9.67 2.14 -2.91
N SER A 271 10.80 1.73 -2.34
CA SER A 271 11.07 1.84 -0.90
C SER A 271 11.50 3.25 -0.46
N GLY A 272 12.00 4.09 -1.36
CA GLY A 272 12.51 5.44 -1.03
C GLY A 272 11.51 6.30 -0.26
N PRO A 273 10.28 6.54 -0.75
CA PRO A 273 9.29 7.34 -0.03
C PRO A 273 8.88 6.69 1.30
N PHE A 274 8.91 5.36 1.38
CA PHE A 274 8.52 4.64 2.58
C PHE A 274 9.56 4.81 3.68
N ILE A 275 10.83 4.64 3.33
CA ILE A 275 11.96 4.85 4.23
C ILE A 275 11.95 6.29 4.74
N TRP A 276 11.76 7.27 3.86
CA TRP A 276 11.68 8.68 4.27
C TRP A 276 10.62 8.90 5.34
N LEU A 277 9.40 8.42 5.10
CA LEU A 277 8.29 8.66 6.01
C LEU A 277 8.44 7.92 7.35
N ILE A 278 8.97 6.69 7.31
CA ILE A 278 9.20 5.87 8.50
C ILE A 278 10.33 6.45 9.35
N CYS A 279 11.43 6.86 8.72
CA CYS A 279 12.65 7.32 9.39
C CYS A 279 12.70 8.83 9.66
N ALA A 280 11.75 9.62 9.14
CA ALA A 280 11.69 11.04 9.42
C ALA A 280 11.66 11.31 10.94
N PRO A 281 12.40 12.32 11.45
CA PRO A 281 12.44 12.63 12.88
C PRO A 281 11.05 12.89 13.46
N GLU A 282 10.79 12.41 14.68
CA GLU A 282 9.50 12.63 15.36
C GLU A 282 9.16 14.13 15.48
N LYS A 283 10.18 14.92 15.83
CA LYS A 283 10.05 16.38 15.93
C LYS A 283 9.65 17.02 14.60
N TYR A 284 10.14 16.51 13.46
CA TYR A 284 9.73 16.99 12.14
C TYR A 284 8.23 16.74 11.90
N ILE A 285 7.74 15.53 12.22
CA ILE A 285 6.32 15.21 12.04
C ILE A 285 5.42 16.09 12.91
N ILE A 286 5.84 16.40 14.14
CA ILE A 286 5.13 17.37 15.00
C ILE A 286 5.07 18.75 14.33
N LEU A 287 6.19 19.24 13.78
CA LEU A 287 6.25 20.55 13.11
C LEU A 287 5.40 20.59 11.82
N GLN A 288 5.38 19.48 11.08
CA GLN A 288 4.55 19.30 9.90
C GLN A 288 3.05 19.33 10.27
N GLN A 289 2.65 18.65 11.34
CA GLN A 289 1.27 18.67 11.86
C GLN A 289 0.87 20.05 12.39
N GLN A 290 1.83 20.79 12.97
CA GLN A 290 1.66 22.19 13.36
C GLN A 290 1.63 23.15 12.17
N ARG A 291 1.80 22.64 10.93
CA ARG A 291 1.79 23.41 9.68
C ARG A 291 2.88 24.48 9.64
N GLN A 292 4.03 24.21 10.24
CA GLN A 292 5.19 25.09 10.13
C GLN A 292 5.62 25.19 8.67
N PRO A 293 5.82 26.40 8.11
CA PRO A 293 6.13 26.56 6.69
C PRO A 293 7.32 25.75 6.19
N PRO A 294 8.49 25.74 6.88
CA PRO A 294 9.62 24.90 6.47
C PRO A 294 9.27 23.41 6.42
N ALA A 295 8.49 22.93 7.40
CA ALA A 295 8.09 21.53 7.48
C ALA A 295 7.15 21.13 6.33
N LEU A 296 6.21 22.01 5.98
CA LEU A 296 5.28 21.81 4.87
C LEU A 296 5.97 21.86 3.51
N ILE A 297 6.98 22.73 3.34
CA ILE A 297 7.80 22.75 2.12
C ILE A 297 8.49 21.40 1.96
N LEU A 298 9.19 20.90 2.97
CA LEU A 298 9.78 19.54 2.94
C LEU A 298 8.73 18.46 2.63
N PHE A 299 7.51 18.62 3.12
CA PHE A 299 6.41 17.68 2.83
C PHE A 299 5.92 17.76 1.37
N ALA A 300 5.98 18.92 0.72
CA ALA A 300 5.73 19.02 -0.72
C ALA A 300 6.82 18.31 -1.53
N TYR A 301 8.09 18.41 -1.12
CA TYR A 301 9.18 17.64 -1.73
C TYR A 301 9.01 16.13 -1.50
N TYR A 302 8.48 15.72 -0.35
CA TYR A 302 8.04 14.33 -0.14
C TYR A 302 6.91 13.94 -1.11
N GLY A 303 5.93 14.82 -1.33
CA GLY A 303 4.88 14.63 -2.31
C GLY A 303 5.43 14.40 -3.73
N MET A 304 6.44 15.16 -4.13
CA MET A 304 7.17 14.92 -5.38
C MET A 304 7.82 13.52 -5.39
N LEU A 305 8.58 13.16 -4.36
CA LEU A 305 9.23 11.85 -4.25
C LEU A 305 8.21 10.70 -4.35
N LEU A 306 7.07 10.84 -3.67
CA LEU A 306 5.97 9.89 -3.72
C LEU A 306 5.30 9.81 -5.11
N HIS A 307 5.31 10.91 -5.88
CA HIS A 307 4.71 10.96 -7.22
C HIS A 307 5.41 10.03 -8.22
N HIS A 308 6.67 9.66 -8.00
CA HIS A 308 7.34 8.61 -8.77
C HIS A 308 6.62 7.25 -8.70
N LEU A 309 5.80 7.04 -7.67
CA LEU A 309 5.01 5.82 -7.47
C LEU A 309 3.61 5.91 -8.11
N ASN A 310 3.30 6.97 -8.88
CA ASN A 310 1.98 7.18 -9.50
C ASN A 310 1.57 6.07 -10.48
N LYS A 311 2.51 5.23 -10.94
CA LYS A 311 2.24 4.02 -11.76
C LYS A 311 1.61 2.85 -11.00
N TYR A 312 1.56 2.94 -9.67
CA TYR A 312 0.95 1.95 -8.79
C TYR A 312 -0.43 2.43 -8.35
N TRP A 313 -1.43 1.55 -8.49
CA TRP A 313 -2.83 1.88 -8.22
C TRP A 313 -3.08 2.41 -6.79
N TRP A 314 -2.31 1.94 -5.81
CA TRP A 314 -2.43 2.34 -4.42
C TRP A 314 -1.74 3.68 -4.11
N ALA A 315 -0.85 4.17 -4.97
CA ALA A 315 -0.15 5.46 -4.82
C ALA A 315 -0.59 6.52 -5.84
N GLU A 316 -1.47 6.16 -6.77
CA GLU A 316 -1.96 7.06 -7.80
C GLU A 316 -2.58 8.33 -7.19
N GLY A 317 -2.24 9.49 -7.75
CA GLY A 317 -2.67 10.80 -7.26
C GLY A 317 -1.99 11.26 -5.97
N CYS A 318 -1.31 10.39 -5.22
CA CYS A 318 -0.91 10.70 -3.84
C CYS A 318 0.03 11.89 -3.71
N GLY A 319 1.11 11.86 -4.48
CA GLY A 319 2.09 12.94 -4.50
C GLY A 319 1.49 14.29 -4.92
N ARG A 320 0.65 14.26 -5.95
CA ARG A 320 -0.03 15.46 -6.47
C ARG A 320 -0.98 16.06 -5.44
N SER A 321 -1.75 15.23 -4.73
CA SER A 321 -2.65 15.66 -3.67
C SER A 321 -1.88 16.32 -2.52
N ILE A 322 -0.73 15.76 -2.11
CA ILE A 322 0.12 16.35 -1.07
C ILE A 322 0.60 17.75 -1.48
N VAL A 323 1.20 17.89 -2.66
CA VAL A 323 1.72 19.18 -3.15
C VAL A 323 0.60 20.22 -3.24
N ASN A 324 -0.57 19.84 -3.75
CA ASN A 324 -1.73 20.74 -3.84
C ASN A 324 -2.23 21.19 -2.46
N ALA A 325 -2.30 20.27 -1.49
CA ALA A 325 -2.71 20.61 -0.13
C ALA A 325 -1.71 21.53 0.58
N VAL A 326 -0.41 21.34 0.36
CA VAL A 326 0.64 22.22 0.89
C VAL A 326 0.55 23.62 0.26
N ASP A 327 0.41 23.71 -1.06
CA ASP A 327 0.29 24.98 -1.78
C ASP A 327 -0.92 25.80 -1.28
N ALA A 328 -2.06 25.12 -1.09
CA ALA A 328 -3.26 25.73 -0.52
C ALA A 328 -3.06 26.21 0.94
N CYS A 329 -2.16 25.59 1.71
CA CYS A 329 -1.89 25.97 3.10
C CYS A 329 -0.91 27.14 3.24
N LEU A 330 0.13 27.18 2.41
CA LEU A 330 1.22 28.15 2.54
C LEU A 330 0.91 29.49 1.83
N GLY A 331 0.10 29.46 0.77
CA GLY A 331 -0.27 30.65 0.02
C GLY A 331 0.87 31.25 -0.81
N PRO A 332 0.65 32.41 -1.44
CA PRO A 332 1.49 32.92 -2.54
C PRO A 332 2.94 33.26 -2.17
N TYR A 333 3.20 33.55 -0.89
CA TYR A 333 4.55 33.95 -0.43
C TYR A 333 5.57 32.83 -0.63
N TRP A 334 5.15 31.57 -0.49
CA TRP A 334 6.01 30.39 -0.60
C TRP A 334 5.99 29.74 -1.99
N SER A 335 5.24 30.30 -2.96
CA SER A 335 5.00 29.64 -4.25
C SER A 335 6.29 29.36 -5.03
N SER A 336 7.27 30.26 -5.01
CA SER A 336 8.55 30.06 -5.70
C SER A 336 9.30 28.80 -5.25
N LEU A 337 9.14 28.42 -3.98
CA LEU A 337 9.77 27.24 -3.38
C LEU A 337 8.96 25.95 -3.68
N LEU A 338 7.69 26.10 -4.07
CA LEU A 338 6.80 25.02 -4.46
C LEU A 338 6.72 24.82 -5.99
N ASP A 339 7.23 25.75 -6.80
CA ASP A 339 7.19 25.68 -8.27
C ASP A 339 7.75 24.36 -8.81
N TRP A 340 8.84 23.87 -8.22
CA TRP A 340 9.45 22.62 -8.65
C TRP A 340 8.65 21.37 -8.23
N PRO A 341 8.27 21.19 -6.95
CA PRO A 341 7.31 20.16 -6.58
C PRO A 341 6.03 20.19 -7.42
N LYS A 342 5.46 21.38 -7.70
CA LYS A 342 4.27 21.54 -8.54
C LYS A 342 4.51 21.04 -9.97
N LYS A 343 5.59 21.49 -10.61
CA LYS A 343 5.98 21.04 -11.96
C LYS A 343 6.19 19.53 -12.02
N ALA A 344 6.87 18.96 -11.02
CA ALA A 344 7.17 17.53 -10.98
C ALA A 344 5.92 16.64 -10.87
N VAL A 345 4.84 17.15 -10.25
CA VAL A 345 3.56 16.43 -10.12
C VAL A 345 2.49 16.86 -11.14
N GLY A 346 2.88 17.65 -12.15
CA GLY A 346 1.99 18.12 -13.20
C GLY A 346 0.96 19.16 -12.76
N LEU A 347 1.27 19.98 -11.75
CA LEU A 347 0.51 21.16 -11.36
C LEU A 347 1.12 22.41 -12.02
N SER A 348 0.25 23.32 -12.47
CA SER A 348 0.59 24.60 -13.11
C SER A 348 0.80 25.71 -12.10
#